data_AF-A0A2V9WFP9-F1
#
_entry.id   AF-A0A2V9WFP9-F1
#
_cell.length_a   1.000
_cell.length_b   1.000
_cell.length_c   1.000
_cell.angle_alpha   90.00
_cell.angle_beta   90.00
_cell.angle_gamma   90.00
#
_symmetry.space_group_name_H-M   'P 1'
#
loop_
_entity.id
_entity.type
_entity.pdbx_description
1 polymer ?
#
loop_
_entity_poly.entity_id
_entity_poly.type
_entity_poly.pdbx_seq_one_letter_code
_entity_poly.pdbx_strand_id
1 'polypeptide(L)' 'MLMRAIVLRVSRAQVNIGNEVVGEIGPGLLVFLVVANSDTQADPELPGGKLYRPTHLRRRNGKSVS' A
#
# COMPACT_ATOMS: atom_id res chain seq x y z
N MET A 1 19.19 6.49 -3.67
CA MET A 1 18.25 6.02 -4.72
C MET A 1 18.09 4.50 -4.62
N LEU A 2 17.59 4.00 -3.50
CA LEU A 2 17.13 2.61 -3.37
C LEU A 2 15.84 2.56 -2.54
N MET A 3 14.88 3.42 -2.88
CA MET A 3 13.54 3.36 -2.31
C MET A 3 12.81 2.15 -2.91
N ARG A 4 12.34 1.23 -2.06
CA ARG A 4 11.64 0.02 -2.48
C ARG A 4 10.33 -0.09 -1.73
N ALA A 5 9.28 -0.48 -2.43
CA ALA A 5 7.97 -0.71 -1.82
C ALA A 5 7.45 -2.11 -2.13
N ILE A 6 6.82 -2.73 -1.14
CA ILE A 6 6.04 -3.95 -1.29
C ILE A 6 4.57 -3.56 -1.20
N VAL A 7 3.81 -3.85 -2.26
CA VAL A 7 2.38 -3.54 -2.32
C VAL A 7 1.58 -4.84 -2.21
N LEU A 8 0.73 -4.91 -1.19
CA LEU A 8 -0.10 -6.06 -0.89
C LEU A 8 -1.56 -5.69 -1.06
N ARG A 9 -2.33 -6.50 -1.79
CA ARG A 9 -3.78 -6.41 -1.79
C ARG A 9 -4.32 -7.16 -0.57
N VAL A 10 -5.14 -6.49 0.22
CA VAL A 10 -5.67 -7.03 1.47
C VAL A 10 -7.19 -6.88 1.52
N SER A 11 -7.86 -7.78 2.23
CA SER A 11 -9.27 -7.60 2.60
C SER A 11 -9.44 -6.74 3.85
N ARG A 12 -8.41 -6.67 4.70
CA ARG A 12 -8.30 -5.83 5.90
C ARG A 12 -6.84 -5.66 6.28
N ALA A 13 -6.46 -4.52 6.85
CA ALA A 13 -5.19 -4.32 7.56
C ALA A 13 -5.38 -3.31 8.69
N GLN A 14 -4.59 -3.42 9.76
CA GLN A 14 -4.60 -2.47 10.89
C GLN A 14 -3.18 -2.25 11.42
N VAL A 15 -2.96 -1.11 12.06
CA VAL A 15 -1.73 -0.75 12.76
C VAL A 15 -2.06 -0.51 14.22
N ASN A 16 -1.30 -1.17 15.10
CA ASN A 16 -1.46 -1.07 16.54
C ASN A 16 -0.20 -0.46 17.17
N ILE A 17 -0.36 0.41 18.15
CA ILE A 17 0.70 0.85 19.04
C ILE A 17 0.35 0.35 20.45
N GLY A 18 1.07 -0.66 20.92
CA GLY A 18 0.67 -1.43 22.10
C GLY A 18 -0.69 -2.09 21.87
N ASN A 19 -1.68 -1.72 22.67
CA ASN A 19 -3.03 -2.29 22.61
C ASN A 19 -4.05 -1.39 21.88
N GLU A 20 -3.61 -0.23 21.36
CA GLU A 20 -4.48 0.73 20.67
C GLU A 20 -4.35 0.62 19.16
N VAL A 21 -5.48 0.56 18.46
CA VAL A 21 -5.54 0.59 16.99
C VAL A 21 -5.43 2.05 16.55
N VAL A 22 -4.33 2.41 15.90
CA VAL A 22 -4.07 3.79 15.43
C VAL A 22 -4.45 3.99 13.96
N GLY A 23 -4.76 2.91 13.25
CA GLY A 23 -5.25 2.97 11.87
C GLY A 23 -5.75 1.62 11.38
N GLU A 24 -6.82 1.63 10.60
CA GLU A 24 -7.41 0.44 10.00
C GLU A 24 -7.92 0.74 8.59
N ILE A 25 -7.78 -0.24 7.69
CA ILE A 25 -8.41 -0.25 6.38
C ILE A 25 -9.21 -1.54 6.17
N GLY A 26 -10.32 -1.43 5.44
CA GLY A 26 -11.03 -2.56 4.86
C GLY A 26 -10.35 -3.08 3.58
N PRO A 27 -11.10 -3.56 2.58
CA PRO A 27 -10.52 -4.04 1.33
C PRO A 27 -9.72 -2.95 0.62
N GLY A 28 -8.44 -3.19 0.36
CA GLY A 28 -7.55 -2.15 -0.14
C GLY A 28 -6.14 -2.63 -0.42
N LEU A 29 -5.20 -1.69 -0.41
CA LEU A 29 -3.77 -1.94 -0.57
C LEU A 29 -3.04 -1.55 0.72
N LEU A 30 -2.18 -2.45 1.19
CA LEU A 30 -1.20 -2.19 2.23
C LEU A 30 0.17 -2.01 1.55
N VAL A 31 0.86 -0.92 1.87
CA VAL A 31 2.17 -0.61 1.28
C VAL A 31 3.22 -0.61 2.39
N PHE A 32 4.20 -1.51 2.28
CA PHE A 32 5.41 -1.46 3.09
C PHE A 32 6.49 -0.74 2.32
N LEU A 33 6.99 0.35 2.88
CA LEU A 33 8.00 1.18 2.26
C LEU A 33 9.35 0.99 2.97
N VAL A 34 10.39 0.75 2.18
CA VAL A 34 11.78 0.68 2.64
C VAL A 34 12.53 1.86 2.05
N VAL A 35 13.17 2.63 2.93
CA VAL A 35 14.03 3.76 2.60
C VAL A 35 15.44 3.51 3.15
N ALA A 36 16.45 3.89 2.39
CA ALA A 36 17.85 3.90 2.83
C ALA A 36 18.23 5.29 3.35
N ASN A 37 19.22 5.37 4.24
CA ASN A 37 19.68 6.65 4.82
C ASN A 37 20.20 7.66 3.78
N SER A 38 20.59 7.18 2.59
CA SER A 38 21.00 7.99 1.45
C SER A 38 19.85 8.35 0.48
N ASP A 39 18.61 8.05 0.86
CA ASP A 39 17.44 8.51 0.12
C ASP A 39 17.09 9.92 0.60
N THR A 40 17.40 10.90 -0.26
CA THR A 40 17.11 12.32 -0.05
C THR A 40 15.67 12.64 -0.44
N GLN A 41 15.09 13.70 0.13
CA GLN A 41 13.81 14.33 -0.26
C GLN A 41 13.89 14.99 -1.66
N ALA A 42 14.54 14.36 -2.63
CA ALA A 42 14.45 14.80 -4.02
C ALA A 42 13.02 14.49 -4.49
N ASP A 43 12.36 15.52 -5.02
CA ASP A 43 11.03 15.49 -5.63
C ASP A 43 10.82 14.15 -6.36
N PRO A 44 9.78 13.35 -6.01
CA PRO A 44 9.66 11.97 -6.48
C PRO A 44 9.15 11.92 -7.92
N GLU A 45 9.80 12.63 -8.84
CA GLU A 45 9.84 12.19 -10.23
C GLU A 45 10.76 10.96 -10.29
N LEU A 46 10.20 9.83 -9.84
CA LEU A 46 10.78 8.51 -10.00
C LEU A 46 11.16 8.33 -11.48
N PRO A 47 12.46 8.20 -11.83
CA PRO A 47 12.85 7.76 -13.16
C PRO A 47 12.42 6.31 -13.29
N GLY A 48 11.25 6.07 -13.90
CA GLY A 48 10.78 4.72 -14.25
C GLY A 48 10.26 3.83 -13.11
N GLY A 49 10.00 4.37 -11.92
CA GLY A 49 9.30 3.64 -10.86
C GLY A 49 7.79 3.75 -11.04
N LYS A 50 7.10 2.64 -11.31
CA LYS A 50 5.63 2.55 -11.41
C LYS A 50 4.96 3.26 -10.24
N LEU A 51 4.63 4.55 -10.39
CA LEU A 51 3.70 5.25 -9.54
C LEU A 51 2.37 4.53 -9.75
N TYR A 52 1.92 3.80 -8.73
CA TYR A 52 0.64 3.11 -8.79
C TYR A 52 -0.45 4.18 -8.79
N ARG A 53 -0.82 4.66 -9.98
CA ARG A 53 -2.00 5.47 -10.23
C ARG A 53 -3.16 4.50 -10.31
N PRO A 54 -4.03 4.38 -9.28
CA PRO A 54 -5.06 3.36 -9.28
C PRO A 54 -6.18 3.79 -10.21
N THR A 55 -6.02 3.54 -11.51
CA THR A 55 -7.10 3.63 -12.48
C THR A 55 -7.80 2.27 -12.51
N HIS A 56 -9.00 2.23 -11.94
CA HIS A 56 -9.98 1.13 -12.02
C HIS A 56 -9.61 -0.20 -11.35
N LEU A 57 -10.24 -0.43 -10.19
CA LEU A 57 -10.32 -1.75 -9.58
C LEU A 57 -11.69 -2.38 -9.92
N ARG A 58 -11.77 -3.16 -11.01
CA ARG A 58 -12.99 -3.96 -11.28
C ARG A 58 -13.11 -5.08 -10.25
N ARG A 59 -14.25 -5.11 -9.56
CA ARG A 59 -14.72 -6.19 -8.68
C ARG A 59 -15.04 -7.43 -9.52
N ARG A 60 -14.49 -8.60 -9.17
CA ARG A 60 -15.05 -9.90 -9.62
C ARG A 60 -15.97 -10.40 -8.49
N ASN A 61 -17.27 -10.43 -8.77
CA ASN A 61 -18.31 -10.94 -7.86
C ASN A 61 -18.06 -12.41 -7.51
N GLY A 62 -18.03 -12.71 -6.21
CA GLY A 62 -18.23 -14.06 -5.65
C GLY A 62 -19.67 -14.16 -5.17
N LYS A 63 -20.37 -15.19 -5.65
CA LYS A 63 -21.80 -15.49 -5.49
C LYS A 63 -22.26 -15.46 -4.02
N SER A 64 -23.43 -14.87 -3.79
CA SER A 64 -24.28 -15.23 -2.66
C SER A 64 -24.64 -16.71 -2.80
N VAL A 65 -24.37 -17.49 -1.77
CA VAL A 65 -24.94 -18.83 -1.60
C VAL A 65 -25.69 -18.81 -0.28
N SER A 66 -27.01 -19.03 -0.43
CA SER A 66 -28.10 -19.30 0.51
C SER A 66 -28.07 -18.66 1.89
#